data_AF-A0AAV5XMU4-F1
#
_entry.id   AF-A0AAV5XMU4-F1
#
_cell.length_a   1.000
_cell.length_b   1.000
_cell.length_c   1.000
_cell.angle_alpha   90.00
_cell.angle_beta   90.00
_cell.angle_gamma   90.00
#
_symmetry.space_group_name_H-M   'P 1'
#
loop_
_entity.id
_entity.type
_entity.pdbx_description
1 polymer ?
#
loop_
_entity_poly.entity_id
_entity_poly.type
_entity_poly.pdbx_seq_one_letter_code
_entity_poly.pdbx_strand_id
1 'polypeptide(L)'
;MISDRIRSVWLGVAALLALAGTVAAEPWSRARLDTLPDWAFAVIETAPDGRRLRHLPHHDETGALDPAHLAAARARLGQVRWLDPASEGLARRHLDEHASQLSRRDQRGRGSR
;
A
#
# COMPACT_ATOMS: atom_id res chain seq x y z
N MET A 1 15.37 13.87 -51.54
CA MET A 1 14.78 12.54 -51.35
C MET A 1 15.30 12.01 -50.02
N ILE A 2 14.61 12.11 -48.88
CA ILE A 2 13.30 11.53 -48.54
C ILE A 2 13.31 10.03 -48.93
N SER A 3 13.55 9.10 -48.01
CA SER A 3 12.49 8.49 -47.18
C SER A 3 12.89 7.20 -46.46
N ASP A 4 12.37 7.08 -45.23
CA ASP A 4 11.85 5.87 -44.59
C ASP A 4 12.76 4.67 -44.32
N ARG A 5 13.43 4.69 -43.15
CA ARG A 5 13.52 3.52 -42.23
C ARG A 5 13.60 3.94 -40.76
N ILE A 6 12.69 4.82 -40.34
CA ILE A 6 12.41 5.08 -38.92
C ILE A 6 10.96 4.70 -38.66
N ARG A 7 10.69 3.40 -38.61
CA ARG A 7 9.41 2.84 -38.19
C ARG A 7 9.65 1.37 -37.88
N SER A 8 9.15 0.91 -36.75
CA SER A 8 9.10 -0.50 -36.31
C SER A 8 10.17 -0.94 -35.29
N VAL A 9 10.33 -0.21 -34.18
CA VAL A 9 10.65 -0.84 -32.88
C VAL A 9 9.86 -0.13 -31.77
N TRP A 10 8.54 -0.04 -31.93
CA TRP A 10 7.63 0.44 -30.88
C TRP A 10 6.36 -0.42 -30.83
N LEU A 11 6.49 -1.75 -30.92
CA LEU A 11 5.36 -2.68 -30.75
C LEU A 11 5.80 -3.99 -30.07
N GLY A 12 6.82 -3.95 -29.21
CA GLY A 12 7.37 -5.15 -28.56
C GLY A 12 7.20 -5.24 -27.04
N VAL A 13 6.86 -4.14 -26.36
CA VAL A 13 6.87 -4.07 -24.88
C VAL A 13 5.46 -3.96 -24.28
N ALA A 14 4.44 -3.63 -25.07
CA ALA A 14 3.08 -3.41 -24.55
C ALA A 14 2.31 -4.72 -24.24
N ALA A 15 2.73 -5.87 -24.76
CA ALA A 15 1.97 -7.11 -24.65
C ALA A 15 2.24 -7.95 -23.38
N LEU A 16 3.29 -7.64 -22.60
CA LEU A 16 3.65 -8.44 -21.42
C LEU A 16 3.17 -7.89 -20.07
N LEU A 17 2.46 -6.74 -20.06
CA LEU A 17 1.89 -6.14 -18.84
C LEU A 17 0.41 -6.48 -18.62
N ALA A 18 -0.25 -7.16 -19.57
CA ALA A 18 -1.70 -7.38 -19.54
C ALA A 18 -2.16 -8.62 -18.73
N LEU A 19 -1.23 -9.39 -18.14
CA LEU A 19 -1.55 -10.59 -17.33
C LEU A 19 -1.44 -10.36 -15.81
N ALA A 20 -1.07 -9.16 -15.36
CA ALA A 20 -1.24 -8.77 -13.97
C ALA A 20 -2.71 -8.42 -13.76
N GLY A 21 -3.55 -9.42 -13.49
CA GLY A 21 -4.94 -9.19 -13.09
C GLY A 21 -4.96 -8.15 -11.99
N THR A 22 -5.62 -7.02 -12.24
CA THR A 22 -5.90 -6.04 -11.20
C THR A 22 -6.92 -6.70 -10.26
N VAL A 23 -6.45 -7.42 -9.25
CA VAL A 23 -7.23 -7.59 -8.03
C VAL A 23 -7.35 -6.19 -7.46
N ALA A 24 -8.41 -5.49 -7.87
CA ALA A 24 -8.80 -4.26 -7.24
C ALA A 24 -9.07 -4.61 -5.79
N ALA A 25 -8.15 -4.25 -4.89
CA ALA A 25 -8.45 -4.24 -3.47
C ALA A 25 -9.74 -3.43 -3.32
N GLU A 26 -10.79 -4.08 -2.81
CA GLU A 26 -12.13 -3.48 -2.65
C GLU A 26 -11.98 -2.08 -2.05
N PRO A 27 -12.46 -1.02 -2.72
CA PRO A 27 -12.30 0.33 -2.22
C PRO A 27 -12.90 0.43 -0.83
N TRP A 28 -12.08 0.84 0.13
CA TRP A 28 -12.49 1.05 1.51
C TRP A 28 -13.66 2.04 1.57
N SER A 29 -14.85 1.56 1.94
CA SER A 29 -15.96 2.47 2.23
C SER A 29 -15.63 3.27 3.49
N ARG A 30 -16.11 4.52 3.57
CA ARG A 30 -15.85 5.38 4.74
C ARG A 30 -16.38 4.75 6.03
N ALA A 31 -17.57 4.15 5.98
CA ALA A 31 -18.16 3.41 7.08
C ALA A 31 -17.28 2.24 7.56
N ARG A 32 -16.58 1.54 6.65
CA ARG A 32 -15.66 0.46 7.00
C ARG A 32 -14.44 0.99 7.75
N LEU A 33 -13.84 2.08 7.26
CA LEU A 33 -12.69 2.71 7.93
C LEU A 33 -13.03 3.20 9.34
N ASP A 34 -14.26 3.69 9.55
CA ASP A 34 -14.71 4.19 10.85
C ASP A 34 -14.83 3.08 11.89
N THR A 35 -15.09 1.83 11.48
CA THR A 35 -15.17 0.67 12.38
C THR A 35 -13.82 0.05 12.74
N LEU A 36 -12.75 0.39 12.01
CA LEU A 36 -11.44 -0.19 12.28
C LEU A 36 -10.83 0.38 13.57
N PRO A 37 -10.15 -0.46 14.36
CA PRO A 37 -9.38 0.01 15.50
C PRO A 37 -8.11 0.74 15.05
N ASP A 38 -7.56 1.55 15.95
CA ASP A 38 -6.45 2.44 15.63
C ASP A 38 -5.17 1.75 15.13
N TRP A 39 -4.89 0.55 15.65
CA TRP A 39 -3.74 -0.24 15.25
C TRP A 39 -3.81 -0.74 13.79
N ALA A 40 -4.99 -0.65 13.14
CA ALA A 40 -5.15 -0.97 11.73
C ALA A 40 -4.51 0.08 10.80
N PHE A 41 -4.11 1.23 11.35
CA PHE A 41 -3.58 2.39 10.64
C PHE A 41 -2.09 2.57 10.97
N ALA A 42 -1.32 3.10 10.02
CA ALA A 42 0.12 3.28 10.22
C ALA A 42 0.42 4.42 11.20
N VAL A 43 -0.36 5.51 11.12
CA VAL A 43 -0.24 6.68 11.99
C VAL A 43 -1.63 7.27 12.22
N ILE A 44 -1.82 7.85 13.40
CA ILE A 44 -2.98 8.67 13.72
C ILE A 44 -2.51 10.04 14.18
N GLU A 45 -2.90 11.08 13.45
CA GLU A 45 -2.65 12.46 13.81
C GLU A 45 -3.88 13.05 14.50
N THR A 46 -3.69 14.04 15.38
CA THR A 46 -4.79 14.79 15.99
C THR A 46 -4.76 16.20 15.43
N ALA A 47 -5.82 16.59 14.72
CA ALA A 47 -5.97 17.94 14.20
C ALA A 47 -6.21 18.95 15.34
N PRO A 48 -5.98 20.25 15.11
CA PRO A 48 -6.21 21.28 16.13
C PRO A 48 -7.64 21.34 16.67
N ASP A 49 -8.63 20.88 15.89
CA ASP A 49 -10.03 20.77 16.29
C ASP A 49 -10.36 19.49 17.09
N GLY A 50 -9.35 18.69 17.44
CA GLY A 50 -9.49 17.42 18.16
C GLY A 50 -9.87 16.23 17.28
N ARG A 51 -10.09 16.42 15.96
CA ARG A 51 -10.39 15.30 15.05
C ARG A 51 -9.17 14.40 14.89
N ARG A 52 -9.39 13.09 14.97
CA ARG A 52 -8.36 12.08 14.68
C ARG A 52 -8.30 11.79 13.18
N LEU A 53 -7.13 11.94 12.59
CA LEU A 53 -6.85 11.62 11.19
C LEU A 53 -6.11 10.29 11.15
N ARG A 54 -6.77 9.26 10.63
CA ARG A 54 -6.21 7.90 10.56
C ARG A 54 -5.66 7.66 9.16
N HIS A 55 -4.38 7.28 9.06
CA HIS A 55 -3.66 7.20 7.79
C HIS A 55 -3.25 5.78 7.46
N LEU A 56 -3.33 5.45 6.16
CA LEU A 56 -2.75 4.22 5.59
C LEU A 56 -3.24 2.94 6.28
N PRO A 57 -4.56 2.62 6.20
CA PRO A 57 -5.08 1.34 6.68
C PRO A 57 -4.41 0.18 5.93
N HIS A 58 -4.04 -0.87 6.67
CA HIS A 58 -3.30 -2.01 6.11
C HIS A 58 -3.66 -3.37 6.74
N HIS A 59 -4.75 -3.42 7.49
CA HIS A 59 -5.34 -4.64 8.01
C HIS A 59 -6.65 -4.94 7.29
N ASP A 60 -7.19 -6.15 7.39
CA ASP A 60 -8.50 -6.53 6.86
C ASP A 60 -9.64 -6.25 7.88
N GLU A 61 -10.87 -6.62 7.52
CA GLU A 61 -12.06 -6.45 8.36
C GLU A 61 -12.04 -7.25 9.68
N THR A 62 -11.24 -8.31 9.75
CA THR A 62 -11.02 -9.06 11.00
C THR A 62 -9.92 -8.41 11.86
N GLY A 63 -9.23 -7.42 11.28
CA GLY A 63 -8.04 -6.82 11.82
C GLY A 63 -6.77 -7.64 11.53
N ALA A 64 -6.82 -8.73 10.77
CA ALA A 64 -5.57 -9.41 10.41
C ALA A 64 -4.76 -8.52 9.45
N LEU A 65 -3.43 -8.67 9.48
CA LEU A 65 -2.54 -7.94 8.57
C LEU A 65 -2.81 -8.41 7.14
N ASP A 66 -3.16 -7.48 6.24
CA ASP A 66 -3.47 -7.77 4.84
C ASP A 66 -2.26 -7.41 3.95
N PRO A 67 -1.64 -8.37 3.24
CA PRO A 67 -0.47 -8.11 2.39
C PRO A 67 -0.75 -7.13 1.24
N ALA A 68 -1.94 -7.17 0.65
CA ALA A 68 -2.31 -6.30 -0.45
C ALA A 68 -2.53 -4.87 0.06
N HIS A 69 -3.23 -4.70 1.18
CA HIS A 69 -3.39 -3.39 1.80
C HIS A 69 -2.07 -2.83 2.31
N LEU A 70 -1.19 -3.66 2.88
CA LEU A 70 0.15 -3.24 3.29
C LEU A 70 0.99 -2.73 2.11
N ALA A 71 1.02 -3.46 1.00
CA ALA A 71 1.73 -3.01 -0.20
C ALA A 71 1.17 -1.68 -0.72
N ALA A 72 -0.16 -1.56 -0.75
CA ALA A 72 -0.83 -0.36 -1.22
C ALA A 72 -0.66 0.83 -0.26
N ALA A 73 -0.55 0.60 1.05
CA ALA A 73 -0.23 1.62 2.05
C ALA A 73 1.19 2.17 1.85
N ARG A 74 2.18 1.28 1.65
CA ARG A 74 3.58 1.68 1.40
C ARG A 74 3.73 2.51 0.13
N ALA A 75 3.05 2.12 -0.95
CA ALA A 75 3.06 2.85 -2.22
C ALA A 75 2.47 4.27 -2.12
N ARG A 76 1.59 4.52 -1.13
CA ARG A 76 0.92 5.81 -0.94
C ARG A 76 1.61 6.75 0.04
N LEU A 77 2.72 6.35 0.68
CA LEU A 77 3.42 7.17 1.68
C LEU A 77 3.66 8.62 1.23
N GLY A 78 4.21 8.81 0.03
CA GLY A 78 4.49 10.14 -0.52
C GLY A 78 3.26 10.90 -1.07
N GLN A 79 2.07 10.31 -0.99
CA GLN A 79 0.80 10.91 -1.43
C GLN A 79 -0.02 11.44 -0.24
N VAL A 80 0.35 11.08 0.99
CA VAL A 80 -0.36 11.52 2.19
C VAL A 80 0.01 12.97 2.50
N ARG A 81 -1.01 13.79 2.78
CA ARG A 81 -0.83 15.12 3.35
C ARG A 81 -0.76 14.98 4.87
N TRP A 82 0.45 15.06 5.41
CA TRP A 82 0.71 14.96 6.84
C TRP A 82 0.47 16.31 7.54
N LEU A 83 -0.09 16.28 8.74
CA LEU A 83 -0.12 17.45 9.62
C LEU A 83 1.27 17.69 10.24
N ASP A 84 1.91 16.63 10.71
CA ASP A 84 3.30 16.63 11.18
C ASP A 84 4.20 15.98 10.11
N PRO A 85 5.18 16.70 9.53
CA PRO A 85 6.13 16.12 8.58
C PRO A 85 6.87 14.88 9.11
N ALA A 86 7.05 14.74 10.43
CA ALA A 86 7.67 13.55 11.03
C ALA A 86 6.80 12.28 10.90
N SER A 87 5.48 12.44 10.71
CA SER A 87 4.52 11.34 10.57
C SER A 87 4.84 10.42 9.40
N GLU A 88 5.39 10.93 8.30
CA GLU A 88 5.77 10.08 7.17
C GLU A 88 6.84 9.05 7.58
N GLY A 89 7.84 9.49 8.36
CA GLY A 89 8.90 8.64 8.85
C GLY A 89 8.41 7.57 9.83
N LEU A 90 7.46 7.94 10.70
CA LEU A 90 6.78 7.02 11.61
C LEU A 90 5.97 5.97 10.84
N ALA A 91 5.16 6.42 9.88
CA ALA A 91 4.34 5.54 9.03
C ALA A 91 5.21 4.56 8.24
N ARG A 92 6.31 5.05 7.64
CA ARG A 92 7.24 4.19 6.89
C ARG A 92 7.83 3.10 7.77
N ARG A 93 8.33 3.47 8.95
CA ARG A 93 8.91 2.51 9.91
C ARG A 93 7.90 1.44 10.33
N HIS A 94 6.69 1.86 10.67
CA HIS A 94 5.59 0.96 11.04
C HIS A 94 5.27 -0.05 9.93
N LEU A 95 5.08 0.43 8.71
CA LEU A 95 4.74 -0.44 7.56
C LEU A 95 5.89 -1.38 7.18
N ASP A 96 7.14 -0.92 7.26
CA ASP A 96 8.32 -1.75 6.98
C ASP A 96 8.52 -2.84 8.04
N GLU A 97 8.16 -2.57 9.30
CA GLU A 97 8.14 -3.58 10.35
C GLU A 97 7.13 -4.69 10.04
N HIS A 98 5.89 -4.34 9.70
CA HIS A 98 4.87 -5.30 9.30
C HIS A 98 5.30 -6.12 8.07
N ALA A 99 5.92 -5.48 7.06
CA ALA A 99 6.43 -6.18 5.89
C ALA A 99 7.52 -7.20 6.27
N SER A 100 8.41 -6.82 7.20
CA SER A 100 9.45 -7.70 7.71
C SER A 100 8.87 -8.88 8.50
N GLN A 101 7.82 -8.66 9.29
CA GLN A 101 7.11 -9.71 10.02
C GLN A 101 6.44 -10.71 9.08
N LEU A 102 5.79 -10.26 8.01
CA LEU A 102 5.20 -11.14 6.99
C LEU A 102 6.25 -12.03 6.33
N SER A 103 7.36 -11.44 5.87
CA SER A 103 8.45 -12.18 5.23
C SER A 103 9.04 -13.25 6.14
N ARG A 104 9.18 -12.97 7.45
CA ARG A 104 9.65 -13.96 8.43
C ARG A 104 8.65 -15.10 8.65
N ARG A 105 7.34 -14.80 8.65
CA ARG A 105 6.28 -15.82 8.79
C ARG A 105 6.26 -16.77 7.59
N ASP A 106 6.39 -16.24 6.37
CA ASP A 106 6.43 -17.05 5.14
C ASP A 106 7.64 -18.00 5.12
N GLN A 107 8.83 -17.48 5.47
CA GLN A 107 10.05 -18.29 5.55
C GLN A 107 9.93 -19.45 6.55
N ARG A 108 9.32 -19.21 7.73
CA ARG A 108 9.07 -20.27 8.72
C ARG A 108 8.10 -21.32 8.20
N GLY A 109 7.01 -20.90 7.53
CA GLY A 109 6.03 -21.82 6.96
C GLY A 109 6.59 -22.72 5.84
N ARG A 110 7.60 -22.23 5.10
CA ARG A 110 8.28 -22.99 4.04
C ARG A 110 9.29 -24.01 4.60
N GLY A 111 9.98 -23.69 5.69
CA GLY A 111 11.00 -24.57 6.28
C GLY A 111 10.45 -25.71 7.16
N SER A 112 9.13 -25.75 7.41
CA SER A 112 8.46 -26.79 8.20
C SER A 112 7.69 -27.81 7.34
N ARG A 113 7.83 -27.77 6.02
CA ARG A 113 7.28 -28.74 5.06
C ARG A 113 8.39 -29.59 4.48
#